data_AF-A0A8J3MZ44-F1
#
_entry.id   AF-A0A8J3MZ44-F1
#
_cell.length_a   1.000
_cell.length_b   1.000
_cell.length_c   1.000
_cell.angle_alpha   90.00
_cell.angle_beta   90.00
_cell.angle_gamma   90.00
#
_symmetry.space_group_name_H-M   'P 1'
#
loop_
_entity.id
_entity.type
_entity.pdbx_description
1 polymer ?
#
loop_
_entity_poly.entity_id
_entity_poly.type
_entity_poly.pdbx_seq_one_letter_code
_entity_poly.pdbx_strand_id
1 'polypeptide(L)'
;MTQEIQLSISSDLDTHLYQVSKFPGTGFWRWINMDWHTNVSPEELDWLKAHGWELVEPRGSRLADIFALHSHLAPSLMLFAHDTPYDFTISGQWVMTNDLTYAEQYPVVLTHQIPVAAHLSEEAVKQIAAPNAMLAGTEALIFNKATADVSLYHLESLGDTGKKLQEEIQSKIIPLPHSLNGLLLSEREKLHRNKAWQQARRAARELAQLYWQHHLDKQHATKHLQDLPCIFPHKTQEGLTLPIIIPAALSVRGALSAFSNGHNGAQPWSPKQQIPSFLIKSASDSALIQYKPEGYTLQGVEDLTKVLWDQVNQLSDIDGDVLLACLAQWMNEHDSEGLVWITSDHILNYRGIQPRQYIDAQGTKRASTHRLEDLQSIHKSMQRISNLFVTTQEWSAEPRTPGKRGRPKKRQLQLQDKLLHIEKRFVDSTAFDDGRNEELAIAWLIRLGKCVPTLSTNTNRQVAYLFQQALIYDPFREKWEKRLARYFMMRLQDFTSQIILCLIQDMLLELGFLIDAKNPDRGRHRFEQALDRLVQDQLIGSWCYQEDIHALPSKKWVQQWQSYHLQVEASPLIKELEDQRRQKISPAKKEKRPHSDV
;
A
#
# COMPACT_ATOMS: atom_id res chain seq x y z
N MET A 1 22.38 -2.82 -3.01
CA MET A 1 23.05 -3.14 -1.73
C MET A 1 24.27 -2.29 -1.42
N THR A 2 25.45 -2.46 -2.02
CA THR A 2 26.65 -1.67 -1.60
C THR A 2 26.54 -0.16 -1.82
N GLN A 3 25.71 0.29 -2.78
CA GLN A 3 25.43 1.71 -2.99
C GLN A 3 24.41 2.30 -1.99
N GLU A 4 23.73 1.45 -1.22
CA GLU A 4 22.63 1.86 -0.33
C GLU A 4 23.06 1.97 1.13
N ILE A 5 24.24 1.45 1.49
CA ILE A 5 24.75 1.47 2.86
C ILE A 5 25.96 2.41 2.92
N GLN A 6 25.82 3.52 3.65
CA GLN A 6 26.95 4.36 4.02
C GLN A 6 27.40 3.98 5.43
N LEU A 7 28.67 3.57 5.55
CA LEU A 7 29.28 3.14 6.81
C LEU A 7 30.08 4.30 7.41
N SER A 8 29.76 4.64 8.67
CA SER A 8 30.60 5.49 9.52
C SER A 8 31.09 4.64 10.69
N ILE A 9 32.37 4.28 10.69
CA ILE A 9 32.95 3.45 11.75
C ILE A 9 33.36 4.36 12.90
N SER A 10 32.86 4.09 14.11
CA SER A 10 33.41 4.66 15.35
C SER A 10 34.45 3.66 15.89
N SER A 11 35.66 4.12 16.20
CA SER A 11 36.81 3.27 16.56
C SER A 11 36.74 2.63 17.95
N ASP A 12 35.81 3.06 18.80
CA ASP A 12 35.96 2.84 20.24
C ASP A 12 34.97 1.83 20.84
N LEU A 13 34.05 1.26 20.06
CA LEU A 13 33.01 0.35 20.57
C LEU A 13 32.67 -0.75 19.56
N ASP A 14 32.32 -1.94 20.07
CA ASP A 14 31.80 -3.14 19.38
C ASP A 14 30.45 -2.92 18.66
N THR A 15 30.25 -1.73 18.12
CA THR A 15 28.99 -1.21 17.64
C THR A 15 29.25 -0.41 16.37
N HIS A 16 28.46 -0.63 15.33
CA HIS A 16 28.57 0.11 14.07
C HIS A 16 27.32 0.94 13.83
N LEU A 17 27.51 2.22 13.53
CA LEU A 17 26.48 3.09 12.98
C LEU A 17 26.56 3.05 11.45
N TYR A 18 25.42 2.83 10.81
CA TYR A 18 25.30 2.91 9.36
C TYR A 18 23.99 3.57 8.96
N GLN A 19 23.96 4.09 7.73
CA GLN A 19 22.75 4.64 7.13
C GLN A 19 22.33 3.78 5.96
N VAL A 20 21.02 3.66 5.77
CA VAL A 20 20.42 3.02 4.60
C VAL A 20 19.76 4.11 3.77
N SER A 21 20.10 4.21 2.49
CA SER A 21 19.63 5.26 1.58
C SER A 21 18.11 5.40 1.53
N LYS A 22 17.39 4.29 1.71
CA LYS A 22 15.92 4.25 1.77
C LYS A 22 15.34 5.01 2.98
N PHE A 23 16.13 5.22 4.04
CA PHE A 23 15.70 5.90 5.27
C PHE A 23 16.60 7.12 5.54
N PRO A 24 16.49 8.18 4.72
CA PRO A 24 17.33 9.37 4.88
C PRO A 24 17.11 10.03 6.23
N GLY A 25 18.18 10.53 6.85
CA GLY A 25 18.13 11.15 8.18
C GLY A 25 17.97 10.15 9.34
N THR A 26 18.06 8.84 9.05
CA THR A 26 18.00 7.78 10.05
C THR A 26 19.31 7.01 10.06
N GLY A 27 19.88 6.87 11.26
CA GLY A 27 21.01 5.99 11.54
C GLY A 27 20.53 4.70 12.18
N PHE A 28 21.26 3.63 11.92
CA PHE A 28 21.00 2.29 12.44
C PHE A 28 22.23 1.79 13.18
N TRP A 29 22.06 1.47 14.45
CA TRP A 29 23.10 0.85 15.24
C TRP A 29 22.97 -0.66 15.23
N ARG A 30 24.10 -1.35 15.13
CA ARG A 30 24.17 -2.80 15.32
C ARG A 30 25.34 -3.16 16.22
N TRP A 31 25.20 -4.29 16.90
CA TRP A 31 26.24 -4.91 17.70
C TRP A 31 27.07 -5.84 16.85
N ILE A 32 28.36 -5.90 17.16
CA ILE A 32 29.31 -6.79 16.51
C ILE A 32 30.08 -7.50 17.62
N ASN A 33 30.17 -8.82 17.54
CA ASN A 33 31.12 -9.57 18.34
C ASN A 33 32.22 -10.08 17.43
N MET A 34 33.37 -9.44 17.54
CA MET A 34 34.48 -9.69 16.64
C MET A 34 35.78 -9.74 17.43
N ASP A 35 36.44 -10.89 17.39
CA ASP A 35 37.78 -11.06 17.93
C ASP A 35 38.81 -10.72 16.86
N TRP A 36 39.88 -10.03 17.26
CA TRP A 36 40.91 -9.56 16.35
C TRP A 36 42.18 -10.39 16.59
N HIS A 37 42.67 -11.03 15.54
CA HIS A 37 43.87 -11.87 15.62
C HIS A 37 44.90 -11.42 14.59
N THR A 38 46.13 -11.19 15.06
CA THR A 38 47.29 -10.88 14.22
C THR A 38 48.24 -12.09 14.16
N ASN A 39 49.04 -12.19 13.11
CA ASN A 39 50.07 -13.25 12.96
C ASN A 39 49.53 -14.69 12.91
N VAL A 40 48.36 -14.91 12.30
CA VAL A 40 47.79 -16.27 12.18
C VAL A 40 48.64 -17.14 11.25
N SER A 41 49.07 -18.29 11.77
CA SER A 41 49.84 -19.29 11.04
C SER A 41 48.99 -20.09 10.04
N PRO A 42 49.58 -20.68 8.98
CA PRO A 42 48.86 -21.57 8.07
C PRO A 42 48.16 -22.74 8.77
N GLU A 43 48.76 -23.30 9.83
CA GLU A 43 48.17 -24.39 10.62
C GLU A 43 46.88 -23.96 11.34
N GLU A 44 46.84 -22.74 11.87
CA GLU A 44 45.63 -22.18 12.49
C GLU A 44 44.54 -21.92 11.44
N LEU A 45 44.89 -21.49 10.23
CA LEU A 45 43.91 -21.33 9.13
C LEU A 45 43.31 -22.68 8.73
N ASP A 46 44.12 -23.73 8.64
CA ASP A 46 43.64 -25.07 8.34
C ASP A 46 42.82 -25.66 9.49
N TRP A 47 43.20 -25.37 10.74
CA TRP A 47 42.40 -25.69 11.91
C TRP A 47 41.02 -25.02 11.87
N LEU A 48 40.96 -23.71 11.56
CA LEU A 48 39.71 -22.96 11.42
C LEU A 48 38.80 -23.63 10.38
N LYS A 49 39.31 -23.90 9.18
CA LYS A 49 38.55 -24.60 8.13
C LYS A 49 38.06 -25.97 8.58
N ALA A 50 38.90 -26.75 9.24
CA ALA A 50 38.55 -28.08 9.73
C ALA A 50 37.44 -28.05 10.80
N HIS A 51 37.28 -26.93 11.51
CA HIS A 51 36.24 -26.72 12.52
C HIS A 51 35.03 -25.95 11.99
N GLY A 52 34.90 -25.83 10.67
CA GLY A 52 33.73 -25.22 10.02
C GLY A 52 33.73 -23.70 10.07
N TRP A 53 34.91 -23.07 10.17
CA TRP A 53 35.06 -21.64 9.89
C TRP A 53 35.34 -21.43 8.41
N GLU A 54 34.75 -20.38 7.85
CA GLU A 54 34.94 -19.99 6.47
C GLU A 54 35.24 -18.51 6.34
N LEU A 55 36.08 -18.19 5.36
CA LEU A 55 36.45 -16.84 5.00
C LEU A 55 35.29 -16.19 4.23
N VAL A 56 34.86 -15.02 4.70
CA VAL A 56 33.85 -14.20 4.05
C VAL A 56 34.45 -12.85 3.72
N GLU A 57 34.36 -12.48 2.44
CA GLU A 57 34.79 -11.16 2.00
C GLU A 57 33.86 -10.08 2.56
N PRO A 58 34.37 -9.07 3.27
CA PRO A 58 33.56 -8.03 3.92
C PRO A 58 32.98 -7.00 2.95
N ARG A 59 32.91 -7.32 1.65
CA ARG A 59 32.48 -6.42 0.57
C ARG A 59 31.58 -7.15 -0.42
N GLY A 60 30.77 -6.37 -1.15
CA GLY A 60 29.95 -6.89 -2.24
C GLY A 60 28.62 -7.49 -1.78
N SER A 61 28.19 -8.58 -2.42
CA SER A 61 26.85 -9.15 -2.30
C SER A 61 26.54 -9.78 -0.94
N ARG A 62 27.55 -10.11 -0.14
CA ARG A 62 27.39 -10.74 1.19
C ARG A 62 27.34 -9.75 2.35
N LEU A 63 27.37 -8.45 2.08
CA LEU A 63 27.38 -7.43 3.14
C LEU A 63 26.16 -7.54 4.06
N ALA A 64 24.97 -7.79 3.50
CA ALA A 64 23.75 -7.97 4.29
C ALA A 64 23.81 -9.24 5.18
N ASP A 65 24.42 -10.31 4.69
CA ASP A 65 24.57 -11.57 5.45
C ASP A 65 25.52 -11.37 6.64
N ILE A 66 26.62 -10.65 6.43
CA ILE A 66 27.54 -10.25 7.51
C ILE A 66 26.81 -9.37 8.52
N PHE A 67 25.93 -8.48 8.06
CA PHE A 67 25.16 -7.62 8.95
C PHE A 67 24.18 -8.39 9.81
N ALA A 68 23.45 -9.33 9.21
CA ALA A 68 22.54 -10.21 9.93
C ALA A 68 23.32 -11.05 10.93
N LEU A 69 24.44 -11.67 10.50
CA LEU A 69 25.32 -12.49 11.34
C LEU A 69 25.79 -11.75 12.60
N HIS A 70 26.27 -10.52 12.45
CA HIS A 70 26.69 -9.70 13.59
C HIS A 70 25.54 -9.38 14.54
N SER A 71 24.38 -9.00 13.99
CA SER A 71 23.18 -8.71 14.80
C SER A 71 22.62 -9.93 15.52
N HIS A 72 22.88 -11.14 15.00
CA HIS A 72 22.55 -12.40 15.64
C HIS A 72 23.56 -12.83 16.71
N LEU A 73 24.56 -11.99 17.01
CA LEU A 73 25.61 -12.27 18.01
C LEU A 73 26.41 -13.53 17.67
N ALA A 74 26.57 -13.81 16.37
CA ALA A 74 27.42 -14.90 15.93
C ALA A 74 28.90 -14.52 16.15
N PRO A 75 29.73 -15.46 16.60
CA PRO A 75 31.17 -15.26 16.68
C PRO A 75 31.75 -14.92 15.31
N SER A 76 32.61 -13.90 15.26
CA SER A 76 33.39 -13.58 14.06
C SER A 76 34.83 -13.30 14.43
N LEU A 77 35.76 -13.71 13.57
CA LEU A 77 37.19 -13.43 13.72
C LEU A 77 37.62 -12.52 12.60
N MET A 78 38.31 -11.44 12.94
CA MET A 78 39.03 -10.60 11.97
C MET A 78 40.49 -10.99 12.00
N LEU A 79 40.98 -11.57 10.90
CA LEU A 79 42.36 -11.99 10.79
C LEU A 79 43.16 -10.95 10.01
N PHE A 80 44.36 -10.66 10.50
CA PHE A 80 45.32 -9.76 9.85
C PHE A 80 46.56 -10.56 9.45
N ALA A 81 46.86 -10.60 8.16
CA ALA A 81 48.12 -11.12 7.67
C ALA A 81 49.17 -10.00 7.73
N HIS A 82 50.36 -10.32 8.22
CA HIS A 82 51.51 -9.42 8.15
C HIS A 82 52.31 -9.74 6.90
N ASP A 83 52.25 -8.86 5.91
CA ASP A 83 53.23 -8.88 4.81
C ASP A 83 54.50 -8.09 5.20
N THR A 84 54.37 -7.08 6.09
CA THR A 84 55.49 -6.34 6.71
C THR A 84 55.11 -5.80 8.10
N PRO A 85 56.07 -5.32 8.94
CA PRO A 85 55.78 -4.80 10.29
C PRO A 85 54.89 -3.54 10.32
N TYR A 86 54.63 -2.92 9.17
CA TYR A 86 53.95 -1.62 9.08
C TYR A 86 52.74 -1.61 8.13
N ASP A 87 52.41 -2.74 7.50
CA ASP A 87 51.28 -2.83 6.56
C ASP A 87 50.37 -3.99 6.96
N PHE A 88 49.14 -3.66 7.35
CA PHE A 88 48.13 -4.63 7.73
C PHE A 88 47.24 -4.90 6.52
N THR A 89 47.42 -6.06 5.89
CA THR A 89 46.45 -6.54 4.91
C THR A 89 45.41 -7.37 5.68
N ILE A 90 44.17 -6.87 5.74
CA ILE A 90 43.05 -7.65 6.28
C ILE A 90 42.96 -8.93 5.46
N SER A 91 43.25 -10.08 6.07
CA SER A 91 43.13 -11.38 5.41
C SER A 91 41.68 -11.87 5.34
N GLY A 92 40.78 -11.17 6.05
CA GLY A 92 39.34 -11.18 5.89
C GLY A 92 38.60 -11.62 7.15
N GLN A 93 37.27 -11.66 7.07
CA GLN A 93 36.41 -12.00 8.20
C GLN A 93 36.10 -13.50 8.16
N TRP A 94 36.42 -14.22 9.23
CA TRP A 94 36.12 -15.63 9.38
C TRP A 94 34.89 -15.81 10.27
N VAL A 95 33.97 -16.66 9.84
CA VAL A 95 32.73 -16.97 10.57
C VAL A 95 32.45 -18.47 10.51
N MET A 96 31.66 -18.97 11.45
CA MET A 96 31.21 -20.36 11.40
C MET A 96 30.20 -20.55 10.25
N THR A 97 30.38 -21.59 9.42
CA THR A 97 29.49 -21.90 8.28
C THR A 97 28.03 -22.02 8.71
N ASN A 98 27.76 -22.64 9.87
CA ASN A 98 26.40 -22.78 10.40
C ASN A 98 25.74 -21.44 10.77
N ASP A 99 26.53 -20.44 11.16
CA ASP A 99 26.02 -19.10 11.46
C ASP A 99 25.77 -18.30 10.19
N LEU A 100 26.64 -18.47 9.20
CA LEU A 100 26.44 -17.83 7.91
C LEU A 100 25.21 -18.39 7.20
N THR A 101 25.03 -19.72 7.18
CA THR A 101 23.83 -20.36 6.64
C THR A 101 22.56 -19.85 7.34
N TYR A 102 22.62 -19.64 8.65
CA TYR A 102 21.48 -19.09 9.38
C TYR A 102 21.20 -17.63 9.04
N ALA A 103 22.24 -16.80 8.93
CA ALA A 103 22.09 -15.40 8.51
C ALA A 103 21.56 -15.28 7.07
N GLU A 104 21.91 -16.22 6.19
CA GLU A 104 21.35 -16.32 4.84
C GLU A 104 19.88 -16.73 4.84
N GLN A 105 19.50 -17.66 5.73
CA GLN A 105 18.12 -18.11 5.90
C GLN A 105 17.22 -17.02 6.49
N TYR A 106 17.77 -16.22 7.43
CA TYR A 106 17.08 -15.14 8.11
C TYR A 106 17.88 -13.84 7.91
N PRO A 107 17.74 -13.16 6.75
CA PRO A 107 18.51 -11.95 6.42
C PRO A 107 17.97 -10.72 7.15
N VAL A 108 17.89 -10.83 8.48
CA VAL A 108 17.35 -9.86 9.41
C VAL A 108 18.50 -9.23 10.17
N VAL A 109 18.57 -7.90 10.14
CA VAL A 109 19.56 -7.14 10.90
C VAL A 109 18.84 -6.48 12.07
N LEU A 110 19.02 -7.06 13.26
CA LEU A 110 18.54 -6.47 14.50
C LEU A 110 19.30 -5.18 14.78
N THR A 111 18.56 -4.10 14.97
CA THR A 111 19.14 -2.75 15.04
C THR A 111 18.43 -1.89 16.07
N HIS A 112 19.00 -0.71 16.31
CA HIS A 112 18.38 0.37 17.05
C HIS A 112 18.42 1.64 16.21
N GLN A 113 17.24 2.24 16.00
CA GLN A 113 17.09 3.44 15.20
C GLN A 113 17.51 4.68 15.97
N ILE A 114 18.35 5.53 15.35
CA ILE A 114 18.73 6.83 15.91
C ILE A 114 18.46 7.92 14.88
N PRO A 115 17.79 9.03 15.26
CA PRO A 115 17.64 10.17 14.38
C PRO A 115 19.02 10.79 14.11
N VAL A 116 19.41 10.83 12.84
CA VAL A 116 20.65 11.47 12.40
C VAL A 116 20.28 12.75 11.69
N ALA A 117 20.45 13.88 12.36
CA ALA A 117 20.45 15.16 11.65
C ALA A 117 21.55 15.11 10.59
N ALA A 118 21.29 15.65 9.39
CA ALA A 118 22.18 15.56 8.23
C ALA A 118 23.63 16.10 8.45
N HIS A 119 23.92 16.64 9.64
CA HIS A 119 25.18 17.28 10.02
C HIS A 119 25.65 16.95 11.45
N LEU A 120 25.29 15.79 12.02
CA LEU A 120 25.87 15.42 13.33
C LEU A 120 27.40 15.32 13.22
N SER A 121 28.12 16.08 14.04
CA SER A 121 29.57 15.96 14.17
C SER A 121 29.94 14.60 14.75
N GLU A 122 31.17 14.15 14.51
CA GLU A 122 31.68 12.89 15.08
C GLU A 122 31.55 12.89 16.63
N GLU A 123 31.77 14.02 17.30
CA GLU A 123 31.50 14.15 18.74
C GLU A 123 30.02 13.95 19.10
N ALA A 124 29.07 14.46 18.29
CA ALA A 124 27.66 14.29 18.57
C ALA A 124 27.24 12.82 18.44
N VAL A 125 27.80 12.11 17.46
CA VAL A 125 27.62 10.66 17.33
C VAL A 125 28.17 9.93 18.56
N LYS A 126 29.37 10.29 19.05
CA LYS A 126 29.96 9.71 20.27
C LYS A 126 29.12 9.99 21.52
N GLN A 127 28.48 11.15 21.63
CA GLN A 127 27.62 11.51 22.77
C GLN A 127 26.26 10.80 22.76
N ILE A 128 25.68 10.58 21.57
CA ILE A 128 24.43 9.82 21.42
C ILE A 128 24.68 8.31 21.66
N ALA A 129 25.91 7.85 21.44
CA ALA A 129 26.32 6.45 21.50
C ALA A 129 26.62 5.91 22.92
N ALA A 130 25.86 6.30 23.95
CA ALA A 130 26.00 5.64 25.26
C ALA A 130 25.47 4.19 25.15
N PRO A 131 26.31 3.14 25.36
CA PRO A 131 25.92 1.74 25.13
C PRO A 131 24.67 1.30 25.91
N ASN A 132 24.46 1.91 27.09
CA ASN A 132 23.35 1.59 27.99
C ASN A 132 21.98 2.02 27.46
N ALA A 133 21.93 2.96 26.51
CA ALA A 133 20.69 3.43 25.88
C ALA A 133 20.36 2.68 24.58
N MET A 134 21.31 1.90 24.04
CA MET A 134 21.12 1.17 22.80
C MET A 134 20.39 -0.14 23.08
N LEU A 135 19.18 -0.28 22.54
CA LEU A 135 18.32 -1.44 22.77
C LEU A 135 18.37 -2.38 21.56
N ALA A 136 19.04 -3.52 21.69
CA ALA A 136 19.25 -4.42 20.57
C ALA A 136 17.98 -5.08 20.07
N GLY A 137 17.63 -4.81 18.81
CA GLY A 137 16.44 -5.40 18.18
C GLY A 137 15.13 -4.70 18.53
N THR A 138 15.17 -3.40 18.88
CA THR A 138 13.94 -2.57 18.84
C THR A 138 13.42 -2.41 17.43
N GLU A 139 14.32 -2.44 16.45
CA GLU A 139 13.99 -2.47 15.04
C GLU A 139 14.70 -3.63 14.33
N ALA A 140 14.17 -3.98 13.17
CA ALA A 140 14.79 -4.94 12.27
C ALA A 140 14.77 -4.43 10.83
N LEU A 141 15.93 -4.49 10.19
CA LEU A 141 16.08 -4.27 8.75
C LEU A 141 16.14 -5.61 8.04
N ILE A 142 15.33 -5.80 7.01
CA ILE A 142 15.29 -7.03 6.23
C ILE A 142 15.67 -6.72 4.79
N PHE A 143 16.77 -7.32 4.33
CA PHE A 143 17.33 -7.07 3.01
C PHE A 143 16.81 -8.13 2.02
N ASN A 144 15.98 -7.70 1.07
CA ASN A 144 15.49 -8.59 0.03
C ASN A 144 16.54 -8.73 -1.08
N LYS A 145 17.20 -9.90 -1.13
CA LYS A 145 18.23 -10.20 -2.13
C LYS A 145 17.73 -10.14 -3.58
N ALA A 146 16.46 -10.46 -3.82
CA ALA A 146 15.90 -10.52 -5.17
C ALA A 146 15.57 -9.13 -5.72
N THR A 147 15.05 -8.23 -4.89
CA THR A 147 14.59 -6.89 -5.32
C THR A 147 15.57 -5.78 -4.98
N ALA A 148 16.63 -6.09 -4.21
CA ALA A 148 17.48 -5.11 -3.54
C ALA A 148 16.72 -4.16 -2.59
N ASP A 149 15.46 -4.46 -2.25
CA ASP A 149 14.67 -3.62 -1.37
C ASP A 149 14.99 -3.89 0.11
N VAL A 150 14.77 -2.88 0.96
CA VAL A 150 14.97 -2.98 2.41
C VAL A 150 13.66 -2.69 3.13
N SER A 151 13.24 -3.59 4.00
CA SER A 151 12.06 -3.39 4.85
C SER A 151 12.47 -3.08 6.29
N LEU A 152 11.76 -2.16 6.95
CA LEU A 152 11.96 -1.80 8.35
C LEU A 152 10.76 -2.24 9.18
N TYR A 153 11.01 -2.91 10.30
CA TYR A 153 10.00 -3.36 11.25
C TYR A 153 10.35 -2.91 12.66
N HIS A 154 9.32 -2.65 13.47
CA HIS A 154 9.46 -2.22 14.86
C HIS A 154 8.99 -3.32 15.82
N LEU A 155 9.59 -3.39 17.01
CA LEU A 155 9.36 -4.41 18.03
C LEU A 155 7.89 -4.54 18.45
N GLU A 156 7.15 -3.43 18.46
CA GLU A 156 5.72 -3.39 18.81
C GLU A 156 4.89 -4.31 17.89
N SER A 157 5.35 -4.55 16.67
CA SER A 157 4.69 -5.43 15.71
C SER A 157 4.77 -6.92 16.06
N LEU A 158 5.63 -7.30 17.02
CA LEU A 158 5.86 -8.69 17.45
C LEU A 158 5.18 -9.05 18.77
N GLY A 159 4.53 -8.09 19.43
CA GLY A 159 3.85 -8.28 20.71
C GLY A 159 4.78 -8.68 21.87
N ASP A 160 4.20 -9.28 22.91
CA ASP A 160 4.89 -9.57 24.17
C ASP A 160 6.06 -10.55 24.01
N THR A 161 5.97 -11.50 23.07
CA THR A 161 7.03 -12.47 22.81
C THR A 161 8.28 -11.78 22.27
N GLY A 162 8.12 -10.88 21.30
CA GLY A 162 9.24 -10.10 20.76
C GLY A 162 9.89 -9.24 21.85
N LYS A 163 9.07 -8.55 22.64
CA LYS A 163 9.54 -7.72 23.75
C LYS A 163 10.35 -8.52 24.78
N LYS A 164 9.88 -9.70 25.18
CA LYS A 164 10.59 -10.57 26.12
C LYS A 164 11.96 -11.01 25.60
N LEU A 165 12.05 -11.38 24.33
CA LEU A 165 13.32 -11.76 23.70
C LEU A 165 14.29 -10.58 23.65
N GLN A 166 13.79 -9.38 23.32
CA GLN A 166 14.58 -8.15 23.32
C GLN A 166 15.13 -7.82 24.71
N GLU A 167 14.29 -7.92 25.75
CA GLU A 167 14.72 -7.73 27.15
C GLU A 167 15.76 -8.78 27.58
N GLU A 168 15.62 -10.03 27.11
CA GLU A 168 16.60 -11.08 27.35
C GLU A 168 17.95 -10.74 26.72
N ILE A 169 17.97 -10.35 25.43
CA ILE A 169 19.19 -9.88 24.74
C ILE A 169 19.84 -8.75 25.54
N GLN A 170 19.08 -7.72 25.89
CA GLN A 170 19.58 -6.54 26.60
C GLN A 170 20.19 -6.91 27.96
N SER A 171 19.49 -7.73 28.75
CA SER A 171 19.93 -8.14 30.09
C SER A 171 21.22 -8.97 30.09
N LYS A 172 21.56 -9.60 28.96
CA LYS A 172 22.70 -10.50 28.82
C LYS A 172 23.90 -9.88 28.09
N ILE A 173 23.67 -8.88 27.22
CA ILE A 173 24.74 -8.16 26.52
C ILE A 173 25.36 -7.05 27.39
N ILE A 174 24.56 -6.18 28.03
CA ILE A 174 25.06 -5.04 28.83
C ILE A 174 26.12 -5.44 29.88
N PRO A 175 26.01 -6.57 30.61
CA PRO A 175 26.97 -6.89 31.66
C PRO A 175 28.35 -7.40 31.16
N LEU A 176 28.61 -7.45 29.85
CA LEU A 176 29.90 -7.91 29.31
C LEU A 176 30.85 -6.70 29.12
N PRO A 177 31.91 -6.54 29.93
CA PRO A 177 32.83 -5.42 29.76
C PRO A 177 33.58 -5.51 28.43
N HIS A 178 33.64 -4.36 27.75
CA HIS A 178 34.09 -4.12 26.38
C HIS A 178 35.57 -4.38 26.06
N SER A 179 36.37 -5.03 26.93
CA SER A 179 37.78 -5.28 26.64
C SER A 179 38.12 -6.77 26.63
N LEU A 180 38.52 -7.22 25.44
CA LEU A 180 39.09 -8.53 25.11
C LEU A 180 40.49 -8.77 25.69
N ASN A 181 40.89 -8.09 26.77
CA ASN A 181 42.03 -8.54 27.56
C ASN A 181 41.60 -9.70 28.48
N GLY A 182 41.09 -10.77 27.86
CA GLY A 182 40.65 -12.02 28.48
C GLY A 182 41.76 -12.82 29.17
N LEU A 183 42.99 -12.29 29.20
CA LEU A 183 44.13 -12.84 29.93
C LEU A 183 44.00 -12.70 31.47
N LEU A 184 43.08 -11.88 31.98
CA LEU A 184 42.92 -11.63 33.43
C LEU A 184 41.60 -12.11 34.05
N LEU A 185 40.72 -12.76 33.28
CA LEU A 185 39.46 -13.30 33.81
C LEU A 185 39.65 -14.68 34.42
N SER A 186 39.01 -14.92 35.57
CA SER A 186 38.96 -16.26 36.14
C SER A 186 38.18 -17.21 35.22
N GLU A 187 38.53 -18.50 35.23
CA GLU A 187 37.81 -19.54 34.45
C GLU A 187 36.30 -19.54 34.73
N ARG A 188 35.90 -19.19 35.96
CA ARG A 188 34.50 -19.05 36.36
C ARG A 188 33.80 -17.87 35.66
N GLU A 189 34.49 -16.74 35.50
CA GLU A 189 33.97 -15.59 34.77
C GLU A 189 33.89 -15.86 33.26
N LYS A 190 34.90 -16.54 32.69
CA LYS A 190 34.87 -16.99 31.29
C LYS A 190 33.67 -17.91 31.02
N LEU A 191 33.42 -18.87 31.91
CA LEU A 191 32.29 -19.79 31.79
C LEU A 191 30.93 -19.07 31.93
N HIS A 192 30.77 -18.18 32.93
CA HIS A 192 29.55 -17.41 33.10
C HIS A 192 29.27 -16.47 31.92
N ARG A 193 30.31 -15.81 31.39
CA ARG A 193 30.22 -14.98 30.19
C ARG A 193 29.79 -15.80 28.98
N ASN A 194 30.40 -16.96 28.78
CA ASN A 194 30.01 -17.87 27.70
C ASN A 194 28.52 -18.24 27.83
N LYS A 195 28.05 -18.61 29.02
CA LYS A 195 26.63 -18.94 29.21
C LYS A 195 25.68 -17.76 28.94
N ALA A 196 25.98 -16.56 29.45
CA ALA A 196 25.17 -15.37 29.20
C ALA A 196 25.16 -15.00 27.71
N TRP A 197 26.31 -15.09 27.05
CA TRP A 197 26.45 -14.87 25.62
C TRP A 197 25.62 -15.85 24.78
N GLN A 198 25.68 -17.14 25.09
CA GLN A 198 24.88 -18.14 24.37
C GLN A 198 23.37 -17.90 24.56
N GLN A 199 22.95 -17.42 25.73
CA GLN A 199 21.56 -17.01 25.97
C GLN A 199 21.16 -15.80 25.12
N ALA A 200 21.97 -14.74 25.12
CA ALA A 200 21.75 -13.56 24.29
C ALA A 200 21.66 -13.94 22.80
N ARG A 201 22.61 -14.76 22.33
CA ARG A 201 22.66 -15.24 20.95
C ARG A 201 21.43 -16.05 20.57
N ARG A 202 20.99 -16.94 21.45
CA ARG A 202 19.75 -17.68 21.25
C ARG A 202 18.55 -16.73 21.13
N ALA A 203 18.41 -15.79 22.05
CA ALA A 203 17.31 -14.82 22.02
C ALA A 203 17.34 -13.93 20.77
N ALA A 204 18.52 -13.49 20.33
CA ALA A 204 18.70 -12.73 19.09
C ALA A 204 18.27 -13.53 17.85
N ARG A 205 18.64 -14.82 17.78
CA ARG A 205 18.21 -15.71 16.70
C ARG A 205 16.69 -15.91 16.68
N GLU A 206 16.08 -16.18 17.84
CA GLU A 206 14.63 -16.32 17.96
C GLU A 206 13.90 -15.01 17.60
N LEU A 207 14.43 -13.85 17.99
CA LEU A 207 13.86 -12.55 17.64
C LEU A 207 13.95 -12.27 16.14
N ALA A 208 15.07 -12.60 15.50
CA ALA A 208 15.23 -12.51 14.05
C ALA A 208 14.23 -13.40 13.30
N GLN A 209 13.95 -14.61 13.81
CA GLN A 209 12.91 -15.49 13.24
C GLN A 209 11.52 -14.86 13.34
N LEU A 210 11.18 -14.22 14.45
CA LEU A 210 9.89 -13.54 14.60
C LEU A 210 9.74 -12.38 13.61
N TYR A 211 10.77 -11.55 13.45
CA TYR A 211 10.76 -10.49 12.43
C TYR A 211 10.66 -11.04 11.02
N TRP A 212 11.38 -12.12 10.71
CA TRP A 212 11.31 -12.78 9.41
C TRP A 212 9.92 -13.35 9.14
N GLN A 213 9.31 -14.03 10.12
CA GLN A 213 7.95 -14.54 9.99
C GLN A 213 6.95 -13.39 9.80
N HIS A 214 7.07 -12.31 10.58
CA HIS A 214 6.24 -11.12 10.42
C HIS A 214 6.38 -10.49 9.03
N HIS A 215 7.60 -10.47 8.49
CA HIS A 215 7.87 -10.03 7.13
C HIS A 215 7.22 -10.93 6.09
N LEU A 216 7.33 -12.26 6.24
CA LEU A 216 6.65 -13.22 5.38
C LEU A 216 5.13 -13.05 5.47
N ASP A 217 4.56 -12.90 6.66
CA ASP A 217 3.12 -12.71 6.86
C ASP A 217 2.65 -11.41 6.19
N LYS A 218 3.41 -10.32 6.31
CA LYS A 218 3.13 -9.07 5.59
C LYS A 218 3.32 -9.20 4.10
N GLN A 219 4.35 -9.91 3.64
CA GLN A 219 4.54 -10.23 2.23
C GLN A 219 3.43 -11.13 1.70
N HIS A 220 2.87 -12.03 2.50
CA HIS A 220 1.75 -12.88 2.12
C HIS A 220 0.43 -12.12 2.15
N ALA A 221 0.23 -11.21 3.10
CA ALA A 221 -0.89 -10.29 3.11
C ALA A 221 -0.84 -9.33 1.91
N THR A 222 0.35 -8.86 1.53
CA THR A 222 0.55 -8.05 0.31
C THR A 222 0.57 -8.88 -0.97
N LYS A 223 1.06 -10.13 -0.98
CA LYS A 223 0.97 -11.07 -2.12
C LYS A 223 -0.42 -11.66 -2.30
N HIS A 224 -1.29 -11.57 -1.29
CA HIS A 224 -2.73 -11.73 -1.47
C HIS A 224 -3.34 -10.58 -2.27
N LEU A 225 -2.62 -9.46 -2.46
CA LEU A 225 -2.74 -8.68 -3.68
C LEU A 225 -1.85 -9.33 -4.73
N GLN A 226 -2.47 -10.14 -5.60
CA GLN A 226 -1.79 -10.89 -6.66
C GLN A 226 -0.80 -9.99 -7.43
N ASP A 227 0.45 -10.45 -7.54
CA ASP A 227 1.43 -9.94 -8.50
C ASP A 227 0.84 -10.11 -9.92
N LEU A 228 0.27 -9.04 -10.46
CA LEU A 228 -0.17 -9.01 -11.85
C LEU A 228 1.07 -8.97 -12.76
N PRO A 229 1.24 -9.93 -13.69
CA PRO A 229 2.36 -9.91 -14.61
C PRO A 229 2.29 -8.68 -15.51
N CYS A 230 3.30 -7.80 -15.41
CA CYS A 230 3.54 -6.73 -16.37
C CYS A 230 4.29 -7.33 -17.57
N ILE A 231 3.59 -7.65 -18.66
CA ILE A 231 4.21 -8.28 -19.83
C ILE A 231 4.88 -7.27 -20.79
N PHE A 232 4.62 -5.96 -20.69
CA PHE A 232 5.29 -4.98 -21.55
C PHE A 232 5.70 -3.68 -20.82
N PRO A 233 6.97 -3.23 -20.95
CA PRO A 233 7.37 -1.90 -20.51
C PRO A 233 6.96 -0.85 -21.57
N HIS A 234 6.10 0.10 -21.21
CA HIS A 234 5.79 1.24 -22.07
C HIS A 234 6.82 2.37 -21.93
N LYS A 235 7.45 2.74 -23.05
CA LYS A 235 8.02 4.07 -23.27
C LYS A 235 6.95 4.93 -23.92
N THR A 236 6.64 6.09 -23.34
CA THR A 236 5.83 7.13 -23.99
C THR A 236 6.75 8.18 -24.60
N GLN A 237 6.68 8.37 -25.91
CA GLN A 237 7.29 9.49 -26.63
C GLN A 237 6.38 10.73 -26.58
N GLU A 238 7.02 11.85 -26.23
CA GLU A 238 6.79 13.28 -26.54
C GLU A 238 5.41 13.80 -27.03
N GLY A 239 5.01 14.94 -26.45
CA GLY A 239 4.15 15.93 -27.11
C GLY A 239 3.07 16.56 -26.24
N LEU A 240 3.43 17.55 -25.42
CA LEU A 240 2.51 18.31 -24.55
C LEU A 240 1.37 18.98 -25.34
N THR A 241 0.16 18.45 -25.18
CA THR A 241 -1.09 19.23 -25.20
C THR A 241 -1.65 19.19 -23.78
N LEU A 242 -1.91 20.36 -23.18
CA LEU A 242 -2.54 20.43 -21.86
C LEU A 242 -3.93 19.79 -21.95
N PRO A 243 -4.20 18.67 -21.26
CA PRO A 243 -5.49 18.01 -21.36
C PRO A 243 -6.55 18.90 -20.72
N ILE A 244 -7.72 18.98 -21.36
CA ILE A 244 -8.94 19.45 -20.72
C ILE A 244 -9.18 18.52 -19.53
N ILE A 245 -9.04 19.05 -18.30
CA ILE A 245 -9.20 18.29 -17.06
C ILE A 245 -10.69 18.18 -16.74
N ILE A 246 -11.40 17.27 -17.41
CA ILE A 246 -12.72 16.84 -16.92
C ILE A 246 -12.47 16.10 -15.60
N PRO A 247 -13.05 16.43 -14.44
CA PRO A 247 -12.80 15.64 -13.24
C PRO A 247 -13.49 14.25 -13.37
N ALA A 248 -12.77 13.24 -13.89
CA ALA A 248 -13.29 11.88 -14.08
C ALA A 248 -13.68 11.24 -12.75
N ALA A 249 -13.08 11.71 -11.67
CA ALA A 249 -13.50 11.40 -10.32
C ALA A 249 -14.99 11.69 -10.09
N LEU A 250 -15.57 12.78 -10.63
CA LEU A 250 -16.99 13.07 -10.41
C LEU A 250 -17.92 12.10 -11.15
N SER A 251 -17.56 11.67 -12.36
CA SER A 251 -18.30 10.65 -13.12
C SER A 251 -18.31 9.31 -12.36
N VAL A 252 -17.12 8.86 -11.95
CA VAL A 252 -16.94 7.57 -11.25
C VAL A 252 -17.56 7.62 -9.86
N ARG A 253 -17.29 8.67 -9.07
CA ARG A 253 -17.91 8.92 -7.77
C ARG A 253 -19.42 8.99 -7.87
N GLY A 254 -19.95 9.69 -8.88
CA GLY A 254 -21.38 9.76 -9.17
C GLY A 254 -21.97 8.37 -9.41
N ALA A 255 -21.32 7.54 -10.23
CA ALA A 255 -21.76 6.17 -10.48
C ALA A 255 -21.72 5.29 -9.22
N LEU A 256 -20.63 5.33 -8.44
CA LEU A 256 -20.49 4.59 -7.18
C LEU A 256 -21.54 5.01 -6.13
N SER A 257 -21.83 6.31 -6.05
CA SER A 257 -22.90 6.83 -5.19
C SER A 257 -24.27 6.36 -5.69
N ALA A 258 -24.49 6.38 -7.00
CA ALA A 258 -25.72 5.91 -7.61
C ALA A 258 -25.97 4.42 -7.33
N PHE A 259 -24.92 3.58 -7.34
CA PHE A 259 -25.00 2.17 -6.95
C PHE A 259 -25.33 1.98 -5.48
N SER A 260 -24.65 2.72 -4.61
CA SER A 260 -24.86 2.67 -3.17
C SER A 260 -26.30 3.02 -2.80
N ASN A 261 -26.93 3.91 -3.57
CA ASN A 261 -28.30 4.40 -3.34
C ASN A 261 -29.39 3.62 -4.08
N GLY A 262 -29.06 2.81 -5.10
CA GLY A 262 -30.06 2.04 -5.87
C GLY A 262 -30.88 1.10 -4.99
N HIS A 263 -30.20 0.26 -4.20
CA HIS A 263 -30.85 -0.70 -3.30
C HIS A 263 -31.52 -0.08 -2.05
N ASN A 264 -31.24 1.19 -1.71
CA ASN A 264 -31.71 1.83 -0.48
C ASN A 264 -33.03 2.61 -0.67
N GLY A 265 -33.94 2.10 -1.50
CA GLY A 265 -35.21 2.77 -1.81
C GLY A 265 -35.07 3.97 -2.76
N ALA A 266 -34.01 3.97 -3.58
CA ALA A 266 -33.83 4.89 -4.69
C ALA A 266 -33.88 6.39 -4.35
N GLN A 267 -33.54 6.79 -3.13
CA GLN A 267 -33.24 8.19 -2.83
C GLN A 267 -31.72 8.37 -2.85
N PRO A 268 -31.15 9.42 -3.46
CA PRO A 268 -31.78 10.54 -4.18
C PRO A 268 -32.04 10.31 -5.69
N TRP A 269 -32.26 9.07 -6.15
CA TRP A 269 -32.67 8.87 -7.55
C TRP A 269 -34.02 9.55 -7.83
N SER A 270 -34.15 10.14 -9.01
CA SER A 270 -35.39 10.80 -9.45
C SER A 270 -35.59 10.65 -10.95
N PRO A 271 -36.84 10.66 -11.45
CA PRO A 271 -37.09 10.58 -12.88
C PRO A 271 -36.80 11.93 -13.54
N LYS A 272 -35.94 11.95 -14.56
CA LYS A 272 -35.75 13.10 -15.45
C LYS A 272 -36.10 12.68 -16.86
N GLN A 273 -37.14 13.29 -17.43
CA GLN A 273 -37.70 12.87 -18.73
C GLN A 273 -38.06 11.37 -18.75
N GLN A 274 -38.70 10.88 -17.68
CA GLN A 274 -39.09 9.47 -17.48
C GLN A 274 -37.92 8.46 -17.33
N ILE A 275 -36.68 8.93 -17.34
CA ILE A 275 -35.49 8.10 -17.16
C ILE A 275 -35.00 8.22 -15.71
N PRO A 276 -34.79 7.11 -14.99
CA PRO A 276 -34.16 7.15 -13.67
C PRO A 276 -32.80 7.85 -13.74
N SER A 277 -32.65 8.89 -12.93
CA SER A 277 -31.49 9.76 -12.94
C SER A 277 -30.99 10.06 -11.53
N PHE A 278 -29.67 10.10 -11.37
CA PHE A 278 -28.97 10.42 -10.13
C PHE A 278 -28.05 11.60 -10.37
N LEU A 279 -28.20 12.68 -9.60
CA LEU A 279 -27.41 13.91 -9.77
C LEU A 279 -26.45 14.08 -8.60
N ILE A 280 -25.16 14.13 -8.91
CA ILE A 280 -24.13 14.56 -7.97
C ILE A 280 -23.62 15.94 -8.37
N LYS A 281 -23.38 16.80 -7.37
CA LYS A 281 -22.87 18.16 -7.56
C LYS A 281 -21.60 18.35 -6.75
N SER A 282 -20.68 19.10 -7.32
CA SER A 282 -19.52 19.72 -6.65
C SER A 282 -19.67 21.24 -6.72
N ALA A 283 -18.72 21.99 -6.14
CA ALA A 283 -18.76 23.46 -6.11
C ALA A 283 -18.81 24.09 -7.52
N SER A 284 -18.12 23.49 -8.49
CA SER A 284 -18.05 23.96 -9.88
C SER A 284 -18.77 23.06 -10.89
N ASP A 285 -18.96 21.78 -10.57
CA ASP A 285 -19.26 20.75 -11.57
C ASP A 285 -20.45 19.89 -11.16
N SER A 286 -21.04 19.19 -12.12
CA SER A 286 -22.07 18.20 -11.83
C SER A 286 -21.97 17.00 -12.76
N ALA A 287 -22.36 15.84 -12.25
CA ALA A 287 -22.52 14.62 -13.03
C ALA A 287 -23.93 14.06 -12.85
N LEU A 288 -24.61 13.85 -13.96
CA LEU A 288 -25.92 13.23 -14.03
C LEU A 288 -25.76 11.81 -14.55
N ILE A 289 -26.00 10.83 -13.68
CA ILE A 289 -26.01 9.41 -14.02
C ILE A 289 -27.43 9.04 -14.45
N GLN A 290 -27.57 8.33 -15.56
CA GLN A 290 -28.86 7.90 -16.09
C GLN A 290 -28.78 6.43 -16.47
N TYR A 291 -29.80 5.65 -16.10
CA TYR A 291 -29.91 4.26 -16.53
C TYR A 291 -30.69 4.19 -17.85
N LYS A 292 -30.00 3.88 -18.96
CA LYS A 292 -30.57 3.84 -20.32
C LYS A 292 -30.09 2.58 -21.06
N PRO A 293 -30.87 1.49 -21.06
CA PRO A 293 -30.52 0.30 -21.83
C PRO A 293 -30.55 0.57 -23.34
N GLU A 294 -29.66 -0.10 -24.09
CA GLU A 294 -29.58 0.02 -25.55
C GLU A 294 -30.83 -0.56 -26.24
N GLY A 295 -31.27 0.09 -27.33
CA GLY A 295 -32.37 -0.39 -28.16
C GLY A 295 -33.79 -0.04 -27.67
N TYR A 296 -33.93 0.71 -26.58
CA TYR A 296 -35.24 1.10 -26.06
C TYR A 296 -35.68 2.48 -26.57
N THR A 297 -36.76 2.52 -27.35
CA THR A 297 -37.45 3.76 -27.73
C THR A 297 -38.51 4.10 -26.68
N LEU A 298 -38.48 5.31 -26.11
CA LEU A 298 -39.35 5.76 -25.02
C LEU A 298 -40.83 5.99 -25.42
N GLN A 299 -41.32 5.41 -26.51
CA GLN A 299 -42.68 5.62 -26.95
C GLN A 299 -43.66 4.66 -26.25
N GLY A 300 -44.37 5.20 -25.25
CA GLY A 300 -45.75 4.79 -24.96
C GLY A 300 -45.99 3.70 -23.92
N VAL A 301 -45.06 3.38 -23.02
CA VAL A 301 -45.26 2.29 -22.06
C VAL A 301 -44.98 2.74 -20.62
N GLU A 302 -46.02 2.94 -19.81
CA GLU A 302 -45.91 3.12 -18.36
C GLU A 302 -45.11 1.98 -17.69
N ASP A 303 -45.18 0.76 -18.25
CA ASP A 303 -44.38 -0.39 -17.79
C ASP A 303 -42.87 -0.19 -17.98
N LEU A 304 -42.42 0.61 -18.95
CA LEU A 304 -40.98 0.82 -19.17
C LEU A 304 -40.35 1.59 -18.00
N THR A 305 -41.02 2.62 -17.49
CA THR A 305 -40.52 3.35 -16.32
C THR A 305 -40.40 2.42 -15.12
N LYS A 306 -41.37 1.55 -14.89
CA LYS A 306 -41.33 0.53 -13.82
C LYS A 306 -40.16 -0.43 -14.01
N VAL A 307 -39.97 -0.98 -15.21
CA VAL A 307 -38.85 -1.88 -15.52
C VAL A 307 -37.50 -1.19 -15.29
N LEU A 308 -37.34 0.07 -15.70
CA LEU A 308 -36.09 0.81 -15.46
C LEU A 308 -35.84 1.05 -13.97
N TRP A 309 -36.88 1.34 -13.19
CA TRP A 309 -36.77 1.46 -11.74
C TRP A 309 -36.45 0.13 -11.06
N ASP A 310 -37.03 -0.97 -11.52
CA ASP A 310 -36.69 -2.31 -11.03
C ASP A 310 -35.22 -2.66 -11.29
N GLN A 311 -34.64 -2.18 -12.40
CA GLN A 311 -33.21 -2.30 -12.68
C GLN A 311 -32.36 -1.42 -11.75
N VAL A 312 -32.77 -0.16 -11.50
CA VAL A 312 -32.08 0.73 -10.56
C VAL A 312 -32.09 0.18 -9.13
N ASN A 313 -33.20 -0.43 -8.70
CA ASN A 313 -33.34 -1.05 -7.38
C ASN A 313 -32.45 -2.29 -7.19
N GLN A 314 -31.95 -2.87 -8.29
CA GLN A 314 -30.98 -3.97 -8.28
C GLN A 314 -29.52 -3.49 -8.24
N LEU A 315 -29.26 -2.18 -8.39
CA LEU A 315 -27.90 -1.65 -8.24
C LEU A 315 -27.45 -1.74 -6.78
N SER A 316 -26.23 -2.19 -6.59
CA SER A 316 -25.69 -2.64 -5.32
C SER A 316 -24.19 -2.33 -5.18
N ASP A 317 -23.64 -2.60 -4.01
CA ASP A 317 -22.20 -2.47 -3.79
C ASP A 317 -21.37 -3.42 -4.67
N ILE A 318 -21.93 -4.53 -5.16
CA ILE A 318 -21.24 -5.42 -6.10
C ILE A 318 -21.03 -4.71 -7.44
N ASP A 319 -22.00 -3.91 -7.92
CA ASP A 319 -21.84 -3.14 -9.16
C ASP A 319 -20.71 -2.11 -9.03
N GLY A 320 -20.56 -1.52 -7.84
CA GLY A 320 -19.41 -0.69 -7.52
C GLY A 320 -18.08 -1.46 -7.52
N ASP A 321 -18.07 -2.71 -7.04
CA ASP A 321 -16.88 -3.54 -7.06
C ASP A 321 -16.47 -3.90 -8.49
N VAL A 322 -17.44 -4.28 -9.32
CA VAL A 322 -17.21 -4.60 -10.74
C VAL A 322 -16.68 -3.38 -11.49
N LEU A 323 -17.27 -2.20 -11.29
CA LEU A 323 -16.76 -0.96 -11.90
C LEU A 323 -15.31 -0.68 -11.49
N LEU A 324 -14.99 -0.76 -10.20
CA LEU A 324 -13.63 -0.51 -9.72
C LEU A 324 -12.63 -1.54 -10.23
N ALA A 325 -13.02 -2.82 -10.34
CA ALA A 325 -12.19 -3.85 -10.94
C ALA A 325 -11.92 -3.56 -12.44
N CYS A 326 -12.94 -3.15 -13.19
CA CYS A 326 -12.77 -2.72 -14.58
C CYS A 326 -11.82 -1.52 -14.70
N LEU A 327 -11.95 -0.53 -13.82
CA LEU A 327 -11.07 0.65 -13.80
C LEU A 327 -9.64 0.28 -13.43
N ALA A 328 -9.44 -0.56 -12.40
CA ALA A 328 -8.13 -1.02 -11.98
C ALA A 328 -7.44 -1.83 -13.09
N GLN A 329 -8.18 -2.75 -13.72
CA GLN A 329 -7.68 -3.54 -14.85
C GLN A 329 -7.27 -2.62 -16.02
N TRP A 330 -8.12 -1.66 -16.40
CA TRP A 330 -7.83 -0.71 -17.47
C TRP A 330 -6.60 0.17 -17.16
N MET A 331 -6.43 0.61 -15.90
CA MET A 331 -5.26 1.38 -15.48
C MET A 331 -3.97 0.58 -15.54
N ASN A 332 -4.05 -0.72 -15.26
CA ASN A 332 -2.92 -1.62 -15.29
C ASN A 332 -2.54 -2.04 -16.71
N GLU A 333 -3.54 -2.31 -17.55
CA GLU A 333 -3.37 -2.86 -18.89
C GLU A 333 -4.45 -2.27 -19.82
N HIS A 334 -4.03 -1.67 -20.92
CA HIS A 334 -4.90 -1.37 -22.06
C HIS A 334 -4.04 -1.26 -23.32
N ASP A 335 -4.64 -1.55 -24.47
CA ASP A 335 -3.98 -1.35 -25.75
C ASP A 335 -3.99 0.11 -26.19
N SER A 336 -3.42 0.40 -27.37
CA SER A 336 -3.38 1.76 -27.94
C SER A 336 -4.76 2.38 -28.22
N GLU A 337 -5.82 1.56 -28.30
CA GLU A 337 -7.19 2.01 -28.50
C GLU A 337 -7.95 2.17 -27.17
N GLY A 338 -7.29 1.87 -26.04
CA GLY A 338 -7.88 1.92 -24.70
C GLY A 338 -8.78 0.73 -24.40
N LEU A 339 -8.61 -0.40 -25.08
CA LEU A 339 -9.33 -1.64 -24.84
C LEU A 339 -8.59 -2.53 -23.85
N VAL A 340 -9.35 -3.26 -23.03
CA VAL A 340 -8.80 -4.24 -22.10
C VAL A 340 -9.71 -5.45 -21.94
N TRP A 341 -9.12 -6.63 -21.81
CA TRP A 341 -9.84 -7.84 -21.42
C TRP A 341 -9.96 -7.93 -19.90
N ILE A 342 -11.17 -8.25 -19.43
CA ILE A 342 -11.42 -8.58 -18.03
C ILE A 342 -12.30 -9.82 -17.93
N THR A 343 -11.96 -10.73 -17.02
CA THR A 343 -12.70 -11.97 -16.77
C THR A 343 -13.44 -11.88 -15.44
N SER A 344 -14.43 -12.77 -15.25
CA SER A 344 -15.11 -12.91 -13.95
C SER A 344 -14.12 -13.28 -12.85
N ASP A 345 -13.15 -14.14 -13.15
CA ASP A 345 -12.10 -14.54 -12.22
C ASP A 345 -11.21 -13.35 -11.84
N HIS A 346 -10.84 -12.48 -12.78
CA HIS A 346 -10.10 -11.25 -12.46
C HIS A 346 -10.88 -10.39 -11.46
N ILE A 347 -12.17 -10.18 -11.70
CA ILE A 347 -13.02 -9.36 -10.83
C ILE A 347 -13.16 -9.98 -9.44
N LEU A 348 -13.36 -11.29 -9.35
CA LEU A 348 -13.46 -12.00 -8.07
C LEU A 348 -12.12 -12.01 -7.32
N ASN A 349 -11.00 -12.16 -8.03
CA ASN A 349 -9.66 -12.08 -7.46
C ASN A 349 -9.34 -10.67 -6.94
N TYR A 350 -9.72 -9.60 -7.66
CA TYR A 350 -9.59 -8.23 -7.17
C TYR A 350 -10.37 -8.00 -5.87
N ARG A 351 -11.47 -8.72 -5.67
CA ARG A 351 -12.29 -8.72 -4.43
C ARG A 351 -11.77 -9.67 -3.36
N GLY A 352 -10.64 -10.35 -3.58
CA GLY A 352 -10.07 -11.33 -2.65
C GLY A 352 -10.85 -12.65 -2.55
N ILE A 353 -11.84 -12.88 -3.41
CA ILE A 353 -12.66 -14.10 -3.40
C ILE A 353 -11.88 -15.22 -4.08
N GLN A 354 -11.50 -16.23 -3.29
CA GLN A 354 -10.74 -17.38 -3.79
C GLN A 354 -11.66 -18.42 -4.46
N PRO A 355 -11.17 -19.09 -5.52
CA PRO A 355 -11.89 -20.20 -6.13
C PRO A 355 -12.09 -21.37 -5.15
N ARG A 356 -13.06 -22.26 -5.43
CA ARG A 356 -13.26 -23.47 -4.63
C ARG A 356 -12.02 -24.36 -4.72
N GLN A 357 -11.57 -24.89 -3.60
CA GLN A 357 -10.50 -25.89 -3.57
C GLN A 357 -11.10 -27.29 -3.45
N TYR A 358 -10.63 -28.24 -4.26
CA TYR A 358 -10.91 -29.66 -4.07
C TYR A 358 -9.60 -30.41 -3.84
N ILE A 359 -9.70 -31.51 -3.09
CA ILE A 359 -8.61 -32.46 -2.92
C ILE A 359 -8.76 -33.48 -4.04
N ASP A 360 -7.77 -33.57 -4.91
CA ASP A 360 -7.75 -34.59 -5.95
C ASP A 360 -7.58 -36.01 -5.35
N ALA A 361 -7.74 -37.04 -6.17
CA ALA A 361 -7.59 -38.43 -5.74
C ALA A 361 -6.19 -38.75 -5.17
N GLN A 362 -5.20 -37.88 -5.42
CA GLN A 362 -3.82 -37.99 -4.94
C GLN A 362 -3.57 -37.16 -3.66
N GLY A 363 -4.60 -36.56 -3.06
CA GLY A 363 -4.49 -35.76 -1.84
C GLY A 363 -3.99 -34.33 -2.06
N THR A 364 -3.81 -33.88 -3.31
CA THR A 364 -3.33 -32.55 -3.64
C THR A 364 -4.50 -31.57 -3.73
N LYS A 365 -4.41 -30.43 -3.05
CA LYS A 365 -5.39 -29.35 -3.17
C LYS A 365 -5.22 -28.66 -4.52
N ARG A 366 -6.26 -28.72 -5.37
CA ARG A 366 -6.32 -27.98 -6.63
C ARG A 366 -7.43 -26.94 -6.55
N ALA A 367 -7.15 -25.75 -7.08
CA ALA A 367 -8.19 -24.75 -7.31
C ALA A 367 -9.09 -25.23 -8.46
N SER A 368 -10.40 -25.15 -8.24
CA SER A 368 -11.45 -25.28 -9.26
C SER A 368 -11.87 -23.88 -9.72
N THR A 369 -13.02 -23.79 -10.39
CA THR A 369 -13.67 -22.53 -10.74
C THR A 369 -14.29 -21.85 -9.50
N HIS A 370 -14.56 -20.56 -9.61
CA HIS A 370 -15.39 -19.84 -8.64
C HIS A 370 -16.83 -20.36 -8.63
N ARG A 371 -17.58 -19.99 -7.60
CA ARG A 371 -18.97 -20.44 -7.48
C ARG A 371 -19.81 -19.86 -8.61
N LEU A 372 -20.71 -20.66 -9.17
CA LEU A 372 -21.60 -20.21 -10.24
C LEU A 372 -22.42 -18.97 -9.84
N GLU A 373 -22.88 -18.90 -8.59
CA GLU A 373 -23.59 -17.75 -8.02
C GLU A 373 -22.75 -16.46 -8.06
N ASP A 374 -21.43 -16.55 -7.82
CA ASP A 374 -20.51 -15.41 -7.89
C ASP A 374 -20.35 -14.95 -9.34
N LEU A 375 -20.11 -15.90 -10.27
CA LEU A 375 -19.97 -15.62 -11.69
C LEU A 375 -21.24 -14.96 -12.28
N GLN A 376 -22.42 -15.49 -11.93
CA GLN A 376 -23.71 -14.90 -12.31
C GLN A 376 -23.89 -13.49 -11.76
N SER A 377 -23.44 -13.24 -10.53
CA SER A 377 -23.50 -11.91 -9.93
C SER A 377 -22.64 -10.92 -10.72
N ILE A 378 -21.42 -11.32 -11.10
CA ILE A 378 -20.53 -10.48 -11.93
C ILE A 378 -21.15 -10.21 -13.31
N HIS A 379 -21.68 -11.26 -13.96
CA HIS A 379 -22.36 -11.14 -15.25
C HIS A 379 -23.49 -10.11 -15.23
N LYS A 380 -24.41 -10.23 -14.25
CA LYS A 380 -25.54 -9.30 -14.09
C LYS A 380 -25.05 -7.88 -13.79
N SER A 381 -23.99 -7.72 -13.00
CA SER A 381 -23.39 -6.42 -12.74
C SER A 381 -22.81 -5.78 -14.00
N MET A 382 -22.07 -6.52 -14.82
CA MET A 382 -21.54 -6.03 -16.09
C MET A 382 -22.65 -5.53 -17.03
N GLN A 383 -23.76 -6.26 -17.13
CA GLN A 383 -24.93 -5.84 -17.90
C GLN A 383 -25.49 -4.49 -17.38
N ARG A 384 -25.73 -4.37 -16.07
CA ARG A 384 -26.26 -3.13 -15.48
C ARG A 384 -25.31 -1.95 -15.70
N ILE A 385 -24.01 -2.15 -15.49
CA ILE A 385 -23.00 -1.09 -15.63
C ILE A 385 -22.92 -0.60 -17.09
N SER A 386 -23.02 -1.50 -18.07
CA SER A 386 -22.98 -1.12 -19.50
C SER A 386 -24.19 -0.28 -19.96
N ASN A 387 -25.27 -0.23 -19.17
CA ASN A 387 -26.47 0.55 -19.44
C ASN A 387 -26.45 1.94 -18.77
N LEU A 388 -25.36 2.31 -18.11
CA LEU A 388 -25.23 3.61 -17.45
C LEU A 388 -24.64 4.64 -18.39
N PHE A 389 -25.34 5.75 -18.51
CA PHE A 389 -24.87 6.96 -19.16
C PHE A 389 -24.52 8.00 -18.11
N VAL A 390 -23.41 8.68 -18.33
CA VAL A 390 -22.99 9.80 -17.52
C VAL A 390 -23.02 11.04 -18.39
N THR A 391 -23.69 12.07 -17.89
CA THR A 391 -23.63 13.41 -18.44
C THR A 391 -22.90 14.32 -17.48
N THR A 392 -21.70 14.75 -17.82
CA THR A 392 -20.95 15.74 -17.03
C THR A 392 -21.19 17.13 -17.59
N GLN A 393 -21.29 18.11 -16.69
CA GLN A 393 -21.34 19.53 -17.02
C GLN A 393 -20.21 20.24 -16.29
N GLU A 394 -19.38 20.97 -17.03
CA GLU A 394 -18.22 21.70 -16.52
C GLU A 394 -18.25 23.15 -17.01
N TRP A 395 -17.82 24.07 -16.16
CA TRP A 395 -17.60 25.46 -16.53
C TRP A 395 -16.13 25.69 -16.90
N SER A 396 -15.83 25.72 -18.20
CA SER A 396 -14.48 26.01 -18.69
C SER A 396 -14.31 27.50 -18.98
N ALA A 397 -13.17 28.08 -18.59
CA ALA A 397 -12.77 29.41 -19.02
C ALA A 397 -12.08 29.32 -20.39
N GLU A 398 -12.55 30.07 -21.39
CA GLU A 398 -11.87 30.10 -22.68
C GLU A 398 -10.40 30.51 -22.53
N PRO A 399 -9.46 29.81 -23.20
CA PRO A 399 -8.07 30.22 -23.21
C PRO A 399 -7.98 31.64 -23.76
N ARG A 400 -7.26 32.50 -23.04
CA ARG A 400 -7.14 33.91 -23.36
C ARG A 400 -6.44 34.05 -24.72
N THR A 401 -7.14 34.56 -25.73
CA THR A 401 -6.49 34.85 -27.01
C THR A 401 -5.38 35.89 -26.78
N PRO A 402 -4.12 35.61 -27.15
CA PRO A 402 -3.03 36.58 -27.01
C PRO A 402 -3.43 37.90 -27.68
N GLY A 403 -3.33 39.02 -26.95
CA GLY A 403 -3.62 40.36 -27.47
C GLY A 403 -5.02 40.95 -27.19
N LYS A 404 -6.00 40.17 -26.69
CA LYS A 404 -7.31 40.73 -26.28
C LYS A 404 -7.35 41.07 -24.79
N ARG A 405 -7.52 42.36 -24.47
CA ARG A 405 -7.84 42.82 -23.10
C ARG A 405 -9.32 42.53 -22.78
N GLY A 406 -9.55 41.61 -21.85
CA GLY A 406 -10.88 41.27 -21.32
C GLY A 406 -10.78 40.12 -20.30
N ARG A 407 -11.81 39.96 -19.45
CA ARG A 407 -11.95 38.77 -18.60
C ARG A 407 -12.29 37.55 -19.48
N PRO A 408 -11.73 36.35 -19.20
CA PRO A 408 -12.07 35.14 -19.96
C PRO A 408 -13.58 34.88 -19.89
N LYS A 409 -14.20 34.56 -21.03
CA LYS A 409 -15.60 34.11 -21.03
C LYS A 409 -15.65 32.69 -20.47
N LYS A 410 -16.50 32.46 -19.48
CA LYS A 410 -16.82 31.11 -19.01
C LYS A 410 -17.86 30.51 -19.96
N ARG A 411 -17.60 29.31 -20.47
CA ARG A 411 -18.54 28.52 -21.26
C ARG A 411 -18.85 27.22 -20.52
N GLN A 412 -20.11 26.84 -20.50
CA GLN A 412 -20.53 25.54 -20.00
C GLN A 412 -20.34 24.49 -21.10
N LEU A 413 -19.55 23.45 -20.82
CA LEU A 413 -19.38 22.28 -21.66
C LEU A 413 -20.23 21.14 -21.10
N GLN A 414 -20.84 20.37 -22.00
CA GLN A 414 -21.59 19.17 -21.64
C GLN A 414 -21.05 17.99 -22.43
N LEU A 415 -20.70 16.92 -21.71
CA LEU A 415 -20.28 15.65 -22.28
C LEU A 415 -21.26 14.57 -21.82
N GLN A 416 -21.78 13.78 -22.76
CA GLN A 416 -22.58 12.60 -22.46
C GLN A 416 -21.95 11.38 -23.13
N ASP A 417 -21.68 10.35 -22.34
CA ASP A 417 -21.19 9.06 -22.84
C ASP A 417 -21.63 7.93 -21.89
N LYS A 418 -21.49 6.68 -22.31
CA LYS A 418 -21.56 5.55 -21.39
C LYS A 418 -20.44 5.61 -20.37
N LEU A 419 -20.65 4.96 -19.22
CA LEU A 419 -19.58 4.77 -18.25
C LEU A 419 -18.57 3.71 -18.76
N LEU A 420 -19.09 2.62 -19.33
CA LEU A 420 -18.33 1.47 -19.80
C LEU A 420 -18.94 0.96 -21.12
N HIS A 421 -18.09 0.75 -22.13
CA HIS A 421 -18.45 0.09 -23.38
C HIS A 421 -17.98 -1.36 -23.33
N ILE A 422 -18.85 -2.30 -23.73
CA ILE A 422 -18.50 -3.72 -23.91
C ILE A 422 -18.45 -3.96 -25.42
N GLU A 423 -17.26 -4.16 -25.97
CA GLU A 423 -17.06 -4.36 -27.41
C GLU A 423 -17.25 -5.83 -27.80
N LYS A 424 -16.78 -6.75 -26.95
CA LYS A 424 -16.92 -8.21 -27.13
C LYS A 424 -17.13 -8.89 -25.80
N ARG A 425 -17.72 -10.09 -25.83
CA ARG A 425 -17.86 -10.97 -24.67
C ARG A 425 -17.65 -12.43 -25.04
N PHE A 426 -17.07 -13.21 -24.15
CA PHE A 426 -17.09 -14.67 -24.20
C PHE A 426 -18.20 -15.20 -23.29
N VAL A 427 -18.94 -16.16 -23.80
CA VAL A 427 -20.09 -16.77 -23.15
C VAL A 427 -19.83 -18.26 -22.96
N ASP A 428 -20.09 -18.75 -21.76
CA ASP A 428 -20.21 -20.16 -21.46
C ASP A 428 -21.68 -20.58 -21.59
N SER A 429 -21.98 -21.35 -22.63
CA SER A 429 -23.31 -21.91 -22.90
C SER A 429 -23.58 -23.21 -22.13
N THR A 430 -22.60 -23.74 -21.41
CA THR A 430 -22.69 -24.98 -20.63
C THR A 430 -22.75 -24.75 -19.12
N ALA A 431 -22.68 -23.48 -18.68
CA ALA A 431 -22.68 -23.11 -17.26
C ALA A 431 -23.96 -23.52 -16.50
N PHE A 432 -25.05 -23.80 -17.22
CA PHE A 432 -26.34 -24.23 -16.67
C PHE A 432 -26.69 -25.63 -17.19
N ASP A 433 -26.38 -26.65 -16.39
CA ASP A 433 -26.67 -28.06 -16.70
C ASP A 433 -28.16 -28.45 -16.48
N ASP A 434 -29.02 -27.46 -16.23
CA ASP A 434 -30.43 -27.64 -15.89
C ASP A 434 -31.39 -27.38 -17.07
N GLY A 435 -30.85 -27.26 -18.29
CA GLY A 435 -31.64 -27.02 -19.50
C GLY A 435 -32.18 -25.59 -19.62
N ARG A 436 -31.78 -24.67 -18.74
CA ARG A 436 -32.03 -23.24 -18.92
C ARG A 436 -31.09 -22.72 -20.00
N ASN A 437 -31.65 -22.20 -21.07
CA ASN A 437 -30.93 -21.62 -22.20
C ASN A 437 -30.36 -20.22 -21.83
N GLU A 438 -29.75 -20.10 -20.65
CA GLU A 438 -29.18 -18.86 -20.13
C GLU A 438 -27.69 -18.82 -20.44
N GLU A 439 -27.29 -17.81 -21.23
CA GLU A 439 -25.90 -17.54 -21.59
C GLU A 439 -25.16 -16.84 -20.43
N LEU A 440 -24.11 -17.45 -19.88
CA LEU A 440 -23.27 -16.80 -18.88
C LEU A 440 -22.03 -16.18 -19.54
N ALA A 441 -22.00 -14.86 -19.68
CA ALA A 441 -20.76 -14.19 -20.09
C ALA A 441 -19.72 -14.24 -18.96
N ILE A 442 -18.52 -14.74 -19.27
CA ILE A 442 -17.43 -14.95 -18.31
C ILE A 442 -16.23 -14.03 -18.54
N ALA A 443 -16.14 -13.39 -19.72
CA ALA A 443 -15.10 -12.41 -20.04
C ALA A 443 -15.62 -11.34 -20.99
N TRP A 444 -15.04 -10.13 -20.89
CA TRP A 444 -15.44 -8.95 -21.64
C TRP A 444 -14.24 -8.18 -22.15
N LEU A 445 -14.28 -7.77 -23.41
CA LEU A 445 -13.40 -6.75 -23.97
C LEU A 445 -14.09 -5.40 -23.76
N ILE A 446 -13.52 -4.57 -22.90
CA ILE A 446 -14.13 -3.32 -22.47
C ILE A 446 -13.32 -2.11 -22.89
N ARG A 447 -14.00 -0.97 -23.00
CA ARG A 447 -13.41 0.36 -23.15
C ARG A 447 -14.10 1.33 -22.21
N LEU A 448 -13.34 2.17 -21.53
CA LEU A 448 -13.94 3.20 -20.68
C LEU A 448 -14.58 4.30 -21.54
N GLY A 449 -15.69 4.85 -21.07
CA GLY A 449 -16.31 5.98 -21.73
C GLY A 449 -15.48 7.26 -21.60
N LYS A 450 -15.69 8.20 -22.54
CA LYS A 450 -15.05 9.52 -22.56
C LYS A 450 -15.39 10.41 -21.38
N CYS A 451 -16.34 10.01 -20.54
CA CYS A 451 -16.65 10.68 -19.27
C CYS A 451 -15.72 10.28 -18.11
N VAL A 452 -14.86 9.27 -18.30
CA VAL A 452 -13.89 8.71 -17.35
C VAL A 452 -12.38 9.08 -17.57
N PRO A 453 -11.92 9.65 -18.71
CA PRO A 453 -10.53 9.53 -19.14
C PRO A 453 -9.51 10.42 -18.42
N THR A 454 -9.82 11.22 -17.40
CA THR A 454 -8.76 11.90 -16.62
C THR A 454 -8.11 11.03 -15.54
N LEU A 455 -8.60 9.80 -15.35
CA LEU A 455 -7.86 8.77 -14.62
C LEU A 455 -6.59 8.31 -15.38
N SER A 456 -6.39 8.73 -16.63
CA SER A 456 -5.27 8.30 -17.51
C SER A 456 -3.95 9.05 -17.31
N THR A 457 -3.88 10.03 -16.40
CA THR A 457 -2.66 10.85 -16.25
C THR A 457 -1.66 10.23 -15.25
N ASN A 458 -0.73 9.40 -15.75
CA ASN A 458 0.56 8.99 -15.16
C ASN A 458 0.62 8.47 -13.70
N THR A 459 -0.50 8.29 -12.99
CA THR A 459 -0.56 7.80 -11.60
C THR A 459 -1.34 6.47 -11.49
N ASN A 460 -1.34 5.69 -12.57
CA ASN A 460 -2.28 4.57 -12.78
C ASN A 460 -2.13 3.43 -11.76
N ARG A 461 -0.90 2.99 -11.45
CA ARG A 461 -0.68 1.81 -10.58
C ARG A 461 -1.08 2.03 -9.13
N GLN A 462 -0.82 3.22 -8.60
CA GLN A 462 -1.12 3.53 -7.20
C GLN A 462 -2.62 3.79 -7.01
N VAL A 463 -3.28 4.42 -7.99
CA VAL A 463 -4.74 4.55 -7.98
C VAL A 463 -5.42 3.18 -8.11
N ALA A 464 -4.92 2.31 -9.00
CA ALA A 464 -5.38 0.94 -9.13
C ALA A 464 -5.19 0.15 -7.81
N TYR A 465 -4.05 0.33 -7.14
CA TYR A 465 -3.79 -0.25 -5.82
C TYR A 465 -4.83 0.21 -4.79
N LEU A 466 -5.11 1.51 -4.72
CA LEU A 466 -6.12 2.02 -3.80
C LEU A 466 -7.51 1.43 -4.14
N PHE A 467 -7.86 1.29 -5.43
CA PHE A 467 -9.13 0.66 -5.82
C PHE A 467 -9.18 -0.78 -5.32
N GLN A 468 -8.09 -1.52 -5.45
CA GLN A 468 -8.00 -2.87 -4.94
C GLN A 468 -8.17 -2.93 -3.42
N GLN A 469 -7.63 -1.97 -2.67
CA GLN A 469 -7.85 -1.93 -1.22
C GLN A 469 -9.34 -1.74 -0.86
N ALA A 470 -10.07 -0.89 -1.57
CA ALA A 470 -11.51 -0.73 -1.36
C ALA A 470 -12.33 -1.98 -1.75
N LEU A 471 -11.79 -2.82 -2.65
CA LEU A 471 -12.42 -4.07 -3.07
C LEU A 471 -12.32 -5.18 -2.02
N ILE A 472 -11.32 -5.14 -1.13
CA ILE A 472 -11.07 -6.18 -0.10
C ILE A 472 -12.23 -6.30 0.90
N TYR A 473 -12.86 -5.18 1.26
CA TYR A 473 -14.00 -5.21 2.18
C TYR A 473 -15.15 -6.06 1.63
N ASP A 474 -15.87 -6.77 2.49
CA ASP A 474 -17.06 -7.51 2.07
C ASP A 474 -18.24 -6.55 1.82
N PRO A 475 -18.90 -6.58 0.65
CA PRO A 475 -19.97 -5.63 0.32
C PRO A 475 -21.24 -5.77 1.18
N PHE A 476 -21.40 -6.88 1.90
CA PHE A 476 -22.56 -7.15 2.75
C PHE A 476 -22.25 -6.95 4.23
N ARG A 477 -21.10 -7.44 4.70
CA ARG A 477 -20.71 -7.42 6.12
C ARG A 477 -19.97 -6.15 6.51
N GLU A 478 -19.21 -5.58 5.58
CA GLU A 478 -18.34 -4.41 5.78
C GLU A 478 -18.78 -3.24 4.89
N LYS A 479 -20.11 -3.10 4.75
CA LYS A 479 -20.75 -2.09 3.91
C LYS A 479 -20.28 -0.67 4.24
N TRP A 480 -20.11 -0.35 5.52
CA TRP A 480 -19.65 0.96 5.98
C TRP A 480 -18.22 1.24 5.52
N GLU A 481 -17.30 0.33 5.79
CA GLU A 481 -15.89 0.42 5.40
C GLU A 481 -15.77 0.53 3.89
N LYS A 482 -16.44 -0.35 3.13
CA LYS A 482 -16.39 -0.34 1.67
C LYS A 482 -16.84 0.99 1.08
N ARG A 483 -17.99 1.50 1.52
CA ARG A 483 -18.55 2.75 1.00
C ARG A 483 -17.71 3.96 1.40
N LEU A 484 -17.27 4.03 2.65
CA LEU A 484 -16.37 5.09 3.13
C LEU A 484 -15.02 5.06 2.40
N ALA A 485 -14.43 3.88 2.20
CA ALA A 485 -13.17 3.72 1.49
C ALA A 485 -13.27 4.28 0.07
N ARG A 486 -14.33 3.90 -0.66
CA ARG A 486 -14.61 4.45 -2.00
C ARG A 486 -14.80 5.96 -1.99
N TYR A 487 -15.55 6.49 -1.03
CA TYR A 487 -15.81 7.92 -0.92
C TYR A 487 -14.54 8.72 -0.68
N PHE A 488 -13.75 8.37 0.35
CA PHE A 488 -12.54 9.10 0.66
C PHE A 488 -11.48 8.93 -0.42
N MET A 489 -11.36 7.76 -1.04
CA MET A 489 -10.49 7.58 -2.19
C MET A 489 -10.79 8.56 -3.32
N MET A 490 -12.05 8.69 -3.73
CA MET A 490 -12.42 9.58 -4.83
C MET A 490 -12.24 11.05 -4.42
N ARG A 491 -12.57 11.39 -3.18
CA ARG A 491 -12.43 12.76 -2.66
C ARG A 491 -10.96 13.17 -2.50
N LEU A 492 -10.10 12.28 -2.01
CA LEU A 492 -8.67 12.58 -1.81
C LEU A 492 -7.93 12.77 -3.13
N GLN A 493 -8.44 12.21 -4.24
CA GLN A 493 -7.90 12.48 -5.58
C GLN A 493 -8.29 13.86 -6.12
N ASP A 494 -9.45 14.38 -5.71
CA ASP A 494 -9.99 15.67 -6.17
C ASP A 494 -9.31 16.87 -5.50
N PHE A 495 -8.69 16.70 -4.34
CA PHE A 495 -8.10 17.79 -3.57
C PHE A 495 -6.57 17.73 -3.55
N THR A 496 -5.95 18.89 -3.84
CA THR A 496 -4.52 19.14 -3.58
C THR A 496 -4.20 19.33 -2.09
N SER A 497 -5.24 19.28 -1.23
CA SER A 497 -5.13 19.39 0.22
C SER A 497 -5.14 18.00 0.84
N GLN A 498 -4.18 17.76 1.73
CA GLN A 498 -4.05 16.51 2.51
C GLN A 498 -5.17 16.33 3.55
N ILE A 499 -6.17 17.21 3.56
CA ILE A 499 -7.28 17.22 4.51
C ILE A 499 -8.58 17.41 3.72
N ILE A 500 -9.56 16.55 4.00
CA ILE A 500 -10.94 16.67 3.55
C ILE A 500 -11.77 17.16 4.71
N LEU A 501 -12.60 18.16 4.44
CA LEU A 501 -13.68 18.58 5.33
C LEU A 501 -15.02 18.25 4.65
N CYS A 502 -15.87 17.47 5.31
CA CYS A 502 -17.20 17.14 4.80
C CYS A 502 -18.25 17.19 5.90
N LEU A 503 -19.46 17.65 5.53
CA LEU A 503 -20.63 17.57 6.38
C LEU A 503 -21.06 16.10 6.50
N ILE A 504 -21.31 15.61 7.71
CA ILE A 504 -21.70 14.22 7.95
C ILE A 504 -23.01 13.89 7.22
N GLN A 505 -24.00 14.78 7.25
CA GLN A 505 -25.26 14.57 6.56
C GLN A 505 -25.09 14.33 5.05
N ASP A 506 -24.31 15.17 4.39
CA ASP A 506 -24.08 15.09 2.94
C ASP A 506 -23.34 13.80 2.58
N MET A 507 -22.35 13.43 3.39
CA MET A 507 -21.60 12.19 3.20
C MET A 507 -22.51 10.96 3.40
N LEU A 508 -23.29 10.91 4.49
CA LEU A 508 -24.21 9.79 4.72
C LEU A 508 -25.23 9.66 3.59
N LEU A 509 -25.75 10.79 3.09
CA LEU A 509 -26.67 10.81 1.96
C LEU A 509 -26.02 10.27 0.69
N GLU A 510 -24.79 10.71 0.37
CA GLU A 510 -24.06 10.23 -0.80
C GLU A 510 -23.74 8.73 -0.72
N LEU A 511 -23.35 8.26 0.48
CA LEU A 511 -23.11 6.85 0.76
C LEU A 511 -24.39 6.02 0.86
N GLY A 512 -25.57 6.64 0.83
CA GLY A 512 -26.85 5.96 1.01
C GLY A 512 -27.03 5.32 2.38
N PHE A 513 -26.46 5.90 3.43
CA PHE A 513 -26.69 5.45 4.79
C PHE A 513 -27.85 6.24 5.43
N LEU A 514 -28.83 5.50 5.94
CA LEU A 514 -29.88 6.02 6.78
C LEU A 514 -29.59 5.64 8.22
N ILE A 515 -29.59 6.62 9.12
CA ILE A 515 -29.42 6.38 10.54
C ILE A 515 -30.75 5.88 11.10
N ASP A 516 -30.72 4.72 11.76
CA ASP A 516 -31.92 4.18 12.41
C ASP A 516 -32.36 5.13 13.53
N ALA A 517 -33.54 5.72 13.36
CA ALA A 517 -34.11 6.64 14.35
C ALA A 517 -34.41 5.96 15.69
N LYS A 518 -34.58 4.62 15.73
CA LYS A 518 -34.81 3.87 16.96
C LYS A 518 -33.53 3.62 17.75
N ASN A 519 -32.41 3.41 17.05
CA ASN A 519 -31.10 3.11 17.65
C ASN A 519 -29.99 3.94 17.01
N PRO A 520 -30.05 5.28 17.09
CA PRO A 520 -29.13 6.13 16.35
C PRO A 520 -27.68 6.01 16.85
N ASP A 521 -27.48 5.70 18.13
CA ASP A 521 -26.15 5.48 18.72
C ASP A 521 -25.42 4.31 18.03
N ARG A 522 -26.16 3.25 17.68
CA ARG A 522 -25.58 2.11 16.95
C ARG A 522 -25.09 2.55 15.56
N GLY A 523 -25.84 3.43 14.90
CA GLY A 523 -25.46 3.99 13.60
C GLY A 523 -24.19 4.84 13.69
N ARG A 524 -24.13 5.77 14.66
CA ARG A 524 -22.93 6.59 14.91
C ARG A 524 -21.73 5.72 15.26
N HIS A 525 -21.88 4.81 16.22
CA HIS A 525 -20.77 3.96 16.65
C HIS A 525 -20.25 3.08 15.51
N ARG A 526 -21.14 2.52 14.69
CA ARG A 526 -20.74 1.72 13.52
C ARG A 526 -19.98 2.55 12.48
N PHE A 527 -20.36 3.80 12.30
CA PHE A 527 -19.68 4.77 11.45
C PHE A 527 -18.28 5.10 11.97
N GLU A 528 -18.14 5.41 13.26
CA GLU A 528 -16.85 5.69 13.91
C GLU A 528 -15.92 4.47 13.82
N GLN A 529 -16.43 3.27 14.14
CA GLN A 529 -15.67 2.01 14.00
C GLN A 529 -15.17 1.78 12.56
N ALA A 530 -15.98 2.13 11.56
CA ALA A 530 -15.56 1.99 10.16
C ALA A 530 -14.42 2.97 9.82
N LEU A 531 -14.48 4.21 10.33
CA LEU A 531 -13.39 5.17 10.16
C LEU A 531 -12.10 4.71 10.85
N ASP A 532 -12.21 4.17 12.07
CA ASP A 532 -11.07 3.59 12.79
C ASP A 532 -10.45 2.42 12.01
N ARG A 533 -11.29 1.56 11.42
CA ARG A 533 -10.84 0.47 10.56
C ARG A 533 -10.09 0.99 9.33
N LEU A 534 -10.60 2.03 8.69
CA LEU A 534 -9.94 2.68 7.54
C LEU A 534 -8.58 3.30 7.90
N VAL A 535 -8.42 3.84 9.12
CA VAL A 535 -7.12 4.30 9.64
C VAL A 535 -6.17 3.11 9.85
N GLN A 536 -6.66 2.05 10.50
CA GLN A 536 -5.88 0.84 10.74
C GLN A 536 -5.36 0.20 9.44
N ASP A 537 -6.21 0.18 8.41
CA ASP A 537 -5.90 -0.33 7.07
C ASP A 537 -5.17 0.72 6.20
N GLN A 538 -4.79 1.86 6.78
CA GLN A 538 -3.99 2.92 6.15
C GLN A 538 -4.61 3.53 4.89
N LEU A 539 -5.94 3.49 4.76
CA LEU A 539 -6.67 4.13 3.64
C LEU A 539 -6.87 5.63 3.87
N ILE A 540 -6.95 6.02 5.13
CA ILE A 540 -6.91 7.42 5.59
C ILE A 540 -5.86 7.55 6.69
N GLY A 541 -5.33 8.75 6.89
CA GLY A 541 -4.30 8.98 7.91
C GLY A 541 -4.89 9.11 9.31
N SER A 542 -5.91 9.94 9.45
CA SER A 542 -6.60 10.22 10.71
C SER A 542 -7.99 10.79 10.44
N TRP A 543 -8.86 10.79 11.46
CA TRP A 543 -10.15 11.46 11.39
C TRP A 543 -10.50 12.11 12.73
N CYS A 544 -11.24 13.21 12.70
CA CYS A 544 -11.83 13.83 13.89
C CYS A 544 -13.09 14.62 13.53
N TYR A 545 -13.94 14.86 14.54
CA TYR A 545 -15.00 15.87 14.44
C TYR A 545 -14.39 17.25 14.63
N GLN A 546 -14.82 18.22 13.82
CA GLN A 546 -14.39 19.61 13.99
C GLN A 546 -15.10 20.24 15.22
N GLU A 547 -16.35 19.89 15.42
CA GLU A 547 -17.15 20.28 16.57
C GLU A 547 -16.92 19.34 17.77
N ASP A 548 -17.19 19.85 18.99
CA ASP A 548 -17.09 19.04 20.20
C ASP A 548 -18.22 18.00 20.25
N ILE A 549 -17.84 16.72 20.23
CA ILE A 549 -18.77 15.59 20.32
C ILE A 549 -19.46 15.52 21.68
N HIS A 550 -18.84 16.04 22.73
CA HIS A 550 -19.41 16.10 24.07
C HIS A 550 -20.47 17.20 24.22
N ALA A 551 -20.54 18.13 23.26
CA ALA A 551 -21.57 19.17 23.21
C ALA A 551 -22.91 18.69 22.61
N LEU A 552 -23.03 17.40 22.27
CA LEU A 552 -24.29 16.84 21.77
C LEU A 552 -25.38 16.85 22.87
N PRO A 553 -26.61 17.30 22.55
CA PRO A 553 -27.70 17.36 23.52
C PRO A 553 -28.19 15.95 23.89
N SER A 554 -28.90 15.81 25.01
CA SER A 554 -29.47 14.52 25.40
C SER A 554 -30.64 14.04 24.51
N LYS A 555 -31.32 14.97 23.83
CA LYS A 555 -32.44 14.69 22.91
C LYS A 555 -32.14 15.30 21.55
N LYS A 556 -32.64 14.64 20.48
CA LYS A 556 -32.50 15.12 19.09
C LYS A 556 -31.04 15.34 18.64
N TRP A 557 -30.10 14.64 19.29
CA TRP A 557 -28.67 14.78 19.00
C TRP A 557 -28.32 14.35 17.58
N VAL A 558 -29.09 13.45 16.97
CA VAL A 558 -28.85 12.95 15.61
C VAL A 558 -28.83 14.08 14.59
N GLN A 559 -29.78 15.02 14.66
CA GLN A 559 -29.82 16.15 13.73
C GLN A 559 -28.60 17.06 13.91
N GLN A 560 -28.19 17.28 15.16
CA GLN A 560 -27.00 18.08 15.47
C GLN A 560 -25.72 17.37 15.00
N TRP A 561 -25.56 16.08 15.30
CA TRP A 561 -24.43 15.28 14.84
C TRP A 561 -24.35 15.21 13.32
N GLN A 562 -25.47 15.06 12.62
CA GLN A 562 -25.49 15.11 11.14
C GLN A 562 -25.04 16.48 10.60
N SER A 563 -25.22 17.56 11.36
CA SER A 563 -24.74 18.90 11.00
C SER A 563 -23.26 19.15 11.31
N TYR A 564 -22.57 18.21 11.96
CA TYR A 564 -21.13 18.32 12.25
C TYR A 564 -20.30 18.07 10.99
N HIS A 565 -19.09 18.63 11.01
CA HIS A 565 -18.07 18.41 10.00
C HIS A 565 -17.10 17.32 10.47
N LEU A 566 -16.85 16.38 9.57
CA LEU A 566 -15.79 15.41 9.68
C LEU A 566 -14.56 15.96 8.97
N GLN A 567 -13.44 16.02 9.70
CA GLN A 567 -12.12 16.25 9.13
C GLN A 567 -11.42 14.92 8.96
N VAL A 568 -10.94 14.63 7.75
CA VAL A 568 -10.21 13.40 7.41
C VAL A 568 -8.89 13.75 6.74
N GLU A 569 -7.81 13.18 7.25
CA GLU A 569 -6.47 13.36 6.70
C GLU A 569 -6.15 12.28 5.67
N ALA A 570 -5.45 12.66 4.61
CA ALA A 570 -4.97 11.74 3.59
C ALA A 570 -4.01 10.71 4.21
N SER A 571 -4.11 9.46 3.74
CA SER A 571 -3.13 8.42 4.08
C SER A 571 -1.71 8.88 3.72
N PRO A 572 -0.68 8.52 4.51
CA PRO A 572 0.72 8.74 4.13
C PRO A 572 1.05 8.25 2.72
N LEU A 573 0.42 7.14 2.27
CA LEU A 573 0.57 6.62 0.92
C LEU A 573 0.18 7.67 -0.13
N ILE A 574 -0.99 8.32 0.05
CA ILE A 574 -1.50 9.36 -0.86
C ILE A 574 -0.60 10.61 -0.82
N LYS A 575 -0.09 10.99 0.37
CA LYS A 575 0.85 12.11 0.53
C LYS A 575 2.13 11.87 -0.27
N GLU A 576 2.69 10.68 -0.20
CA GLU A 576 3.87 10.30 -0.98
C GLU A 576 3.61 10.43 -2.49
N LEU A 577 2.40 10.08 -2.96
CA LEU A 577 2.04 10.23 -4.38
C LEU A 577 2.00 11.68 -4.82
N GLU A 578 1.39 12.54 -4.00
CA GLU A 578 1.32 13.97 -4.27
C GLU A 578 2.71 14.59 -4.30
N ASP A 579 3.59 14.21 -3.39
CA ASP A 579 4.96 14.71 -3.33
C ASP A 579 5.77 14.28 -4.55
N GLN A 580 5.67 13.00 -4.95
CA GLN A 580 6.28 12.50 -6.20
C GLN A 580 5.74 13.25 -7.44
N ARG A 581 4.44 13.56 -7.48
CA ARG A 581 3.82 14.33 -8.56
C ARG A 581 4.32 15.77 -8.58
N ARG A 582 4.40 16.44 -7.42
CA ARG A 582 4.91 17.82 -7.29
C ARG A 582 6.37 17.93 -7.72
N GLN A 583 7.20 16.96 -7.35
CA GLN A 583 8.61 16.91 -7.77
C GLN A 583 8.78 16.80 -9.28
N LYS A 584 7.95 16.00 -9.96
CA LYS A 584 7.98 15.84 -11.43
C LYS A 584 7.46 17.05 -12.20
N ILE A 585 6.52 17.81 -11.62
CA ILE A 585 5.91 18.99 -12.27
C ILE A 585 6.76 20.25 -12.07
N SER A 586 7.65 20.29 -11.07
CA SER A 586 8.56 21.43 -10.89
C SER A 586 9.57 21.48 -12.05
N PRO A 587 9.51 22.49 -12.94
CA PRO A 587 10.47 22.59 -14.02
C PRO A 587 11.85 22.78 -13.41
N ALA A 588 12.82 21.96 -13.83
CA ALA A 588 14.23 22.13 -13.48
C ALA A 588 14.57 23.62 -13.63
N LYS A 589 14.84 24.30 -12.51
CA LYS A 589 15.33 25.68 -12.50
C LYS A 589 16.53 25.68 -13.44
N LYS A 590 16.39 26.31 -14.62
CA LYS A 590 17.53 26.58 -15.50
C LYS A 590 18.52 27.40 -14.68
N GLU A 591 19.56 26.74 -14.17
CA GLU A 591 20.77 27.42 -13.73
C GLU A 591 21.22 28.31 -14.88
N LYS A 592 21.18 29.62 -14.64
CA LYS A 592 21.80 30.59 -15.53
C LYS A 592 23.28 30.24 -15.59
N ARG A 593 23.73 29.66 -16.71
CA ARG A 593 25.16 29.61 -17.02
C ARG A 593 25.67 31.05 -17.02
N PRO A 594 26.77 31.35 -16.31
CA PRO A 594 27.37 32.67 -16.38
C PRO A 594 27.79 32.93 -17.82
N HIS A 595 27.45 34.10 -18.36
CA HIS A 595 28.05 34.58 -19.59
C HIS A 595 29.56 34.70 -19.35
N SER A 596 30.33 33.88 -20.06
CA SER A 596 31.74 34.16 -20.32
C SER A 596 31.80 35.22 -21.42
N ASP A 597 32.35 36.38 -21.08
CA ASP A 597 32.69 37.44 -22.03
C ASP A 597 33.71 36.90 -23.07
N VAL A 598 33.34 36.98 -24.34
CA VAL A 598 34.24 37.21 -25.50
C VAL A 598 33.48 38.05 -26.52
#